data_AF-A0A4Q3KVB7-F1
#
_entry.id   AF-A0A4Q3KVB7-F1
#
_cell.length_a   1.000
_cell.length_b   1.000
_cell.length_c   1.000
_cell.angle_alpha   90.00
_cell.angle_beta   90.00
_cell.angle_gamma   90.00
#
_symmetry.space_group_name_H-M   'P 1'
#
loop_
_entity.id
_entity.type
_entity.pdbx_description
1 polymer ?
#
loop_
_entity_poly.entity_id
_entity_poly.type
_entity_poly.pdbx_seq_one_letter_code
_entity_poly.pdbx_strand_id
1 'polypeptide(L)'
;MHDRPAPIQDSERGFTIIEVLVSLLIFSVGLLGVVSLFGTAVRTSTSAEFRTMAAMMASDLIGRMWMSDRSYTTLQATYGSANQGGGYVAWKNMVTSSGLPQASSLPPTVTFTTVGGGGTAAVNSSQATITIFWKAPGDADVHQYVATAQMKP
;
A
#
# COMPACT_ATOMS: atom_id res chain seq x y z
N MET A 1 -44.96 -72.39 18.53
CA MET A 1 -43.99 -72.02 17.47
C MET A 1 -44.00 -70.51 17.36
N HIS A 2 -43.05 -69.83 17.99
CA HIS A 2 -42.92 -68.37 17.91
C HIS A 2 -41.42 -68.06 17.91
N ASP A 3 -40.88 -67.74 16.74
CA ASP A 3 -39.49 -67.38 16.51
C ASP A 3 -39.13 -66.13 17.33
N ARG A 4 -38.05 -66.22 18.11
CA ARG A 4 -37.45 -65.04 18.76
C ARG A 4 -36.41 -64.47 17.79
N PRO A 5 -36.50 -63.20 17.36
CA PRO A 5 -35.47 -62.60 16.53
C PRO A 5 -34.16 -62.51 17.33
N ALA A 6 -33.06 -62.93 16.69
CA ALA A 6 -31.73 -62.85 17.28
C ALA A 6 -31.31 -61.38 17.43
N PRO A 7 -30.68 -61.00 18.57
CA PRO A 7 -30.15 -59.66 18.73
C PRO A 7 -29.03 -59.43 17.72
N ILE A 8 -29.18 -58.41 16.89
CA ILE A 8 -28.13 -57.91 16.01
C ILE A 8 -27.11 -57.25 16.94
N GLN A 9 -25.97 -57.90 17.18
CA GLN A 9 -24.86 -57.26 17.87
C GLN A 9 -24.26 -56.23 16.93
N ASP A 10 -24.66 -54.97 17.09
CA ASP A 10 -23.91 -53.86 16.51
C ASP A 10 -22.51 -53.88 17.13
N SER A 11 -21.53 -54.19 16.30
CA SER A 11 -20.11 -54.15 16.67
C SER A 11 -19.74 -52.67 16.84
N GLU A 12 -19.90 -52.15 18.05
CA GLU A 12 -19.37 -50.85 18.48
C GLU A 12 -17.86 -50.83 18.19
N ARG A 13 -17.48 -50.24 17.04
CA ARG A 13 -16.09 -50.03 16.68
C ARG A 13 -15.59 -48.87 17.54
N GLY A 14 -15.01 -49.20 18.69
CA GLY A 14 -14.36 -48.23 19.56
C GLY A 14 -13.29 -47.43 18.79
N PHE A 15 -13.27 -46.11 19.00
CA PHE A 15 -12.31 -45.20 18.40
C PHE A 15 -10.89 -45.59 18.83
N THR A 16 -9.98 -45.79 17.89
CA THR A 16 -8.60 -46.18 18.22
C THR A 16 -7.78 -44.93 18.55
N ILE A 17 -6.85 -45.01 19.52
CA ILE A 17 -6.00 -43.87 19.91
C ILE A 17 -5.18 -43.35 18.71
N ILE A 18 -4.77 -44.25 17.81
CA ILE A 18 -4.04 -43.88 16.59
C ILE A 18 -4.87 -42.98 15.67
N GLU A 19 -6.19 -43.16 15.62
CA GLU A 19 -7.10 -42.34 14.82
C GLU A 19 -7.22 -40.92 15.38
N VAL A 20 -7.21 -40.76 16.71
CA VAL A 20 -7.13 -39.43 17.35
C VAL A 20 -5.81 -38.75 17.00
N LEU A 21 -4.70 -39.49 17.11
CA LEU A 21 -3.36 -38.97 16.86
C LEU A 21 -3.19 -38.53 15.40
N VAL A 22 -3.68 -39.33 14.45
CA VAL A 22 -3.66 -38.97 13.02
C VAL A 22 -4.56 -37.76 12.76
N SER A 23 -5.75 -37.70 13.37
CA SER A 23 -6.65 -36.55 13.23
C SER A 23 -6.02 -35.25 13.77
N LEU A 24 -5.40 -35.31 14.96
CA LEU A 24 -4.68 -34.18 15.54
C LEU A 24 -3.46 -33.78 14.72
N LEU A 25 -2.74 -34.75 14.13
CA LEU A 25 -1.62 -34.48 13.24
C LEU A 25 -2.09 -33.71 12.00
N ILE A 26 -3.10 -34.21 11.29
CA ILE A 26 -3.65 -33.55 10.09
C ILE A 26 -4.19 -32.16 10.46
N PHE A 27 -4.91 -32.05 11.56
CA PHE A 27 -5.44 -30.78 12.04
C PHE A 27 -4.32 -29.78 12.37
N SER A 28 -3.26 -30.21 13.04
CA SER A 28 -2.12 -29.35 13.39
C SER A 28 -1.41 -28.81 12.14
N VAL A 29 -1.24 -29.65 11.11
CA VAL A 29 -0.67 -29.24 9.82
C VAL A 29 -1.58 -28.22 9.13
N GLY A 30 -2.89 -28.45 9.13
CA GLY A 30 -3.87 -27.51 8.60
C GLY A 30 -3.83 -26.15 9.30
N LEU A 31 -3.70 -26.13 10.63
CA LEU A 31 -3.62 -24.91 11.43
C LEU A 31 -2.37 -24.08 11.11
N LEU A 32 -1.21 -24.71 10.93
CA LEU A 32 0.01 -24.03 10.49
C LEU A 32 -0.18 -23.35 9.12
N GLY A 33 -0.90 -24.01 8.21
CA GLY A 33 -1.30 -23.43 6.93
C GLY A 33 -2.09 -22.14 7.10
N VAL A 34 -3.10 -22.12 7.97
CA VAL A 34 -3.92 -20.92 8.23
C VAL A 34 -3.11 -19.79 8.87
N VAL A 35 -2.20 -20.10 9.81
CA VAL A 35 -1.33 -19.09 10.43
C VAL A 35 -0.44 -18.41 9.38
N SER A 36 0.11 -19.17 8.42
CA SER A 36 0.92 -18.61 7.34
C SER A 36 0.11 -17.68 6.42
N LEU A 37 -1.15 -18.05 6.12
CA LEU A 37 -2.06 -17.23 5.35
C LEU A 37 -2.41 -15.93 6.09
N PHE A 38 -2.70 -16.01 7.39
CA PHE A 38 -3.00 -14.84 8.21
C PHE A 38 -1.81 -13.86 8.25
N GLY A 39 -0.59 -14.37 8.43
CA GLY A 39 0.61 -13.53 8.38
C GLY A 39 0.78 -12.79 7.05
N THR A 40 0.49 -13.47 5.93
CA THR A 40 0.55 -12.86 4.58
C THR A 40 -0.55 -11.83 4.36
N ALA A 41 -1.77 -12.11 4.84
CA ALA A 41 -2.91 -11.21 4.75
C ALA A 41 -2.64 -9.89 5.50
N VAL A 42 -2.09 -9.97 6.71
CA VAL A 42 -1.70 -8.78 7.49
C VAL A 42 -0.66 -7.94 6.75
N ARG A 43 0.42 -8.56 6.24
CA ARG A 43 1.45 -7.85 5.47
C ARG A 43 0.89 -7.16 4.24
N THR A 44 -0.01 -7.83 3.52
CA THR A 44 -0.67 -7.28 2.33
C THR A 44 -1.55 -6.09 2.69
N SER A 45 -2.32 -6.20 3.78
CA SER A 45 -3.16 -5.11 4.30
C SER A 45 -2.33 -3.87 4.66
N THR A 46 -1.23 -4.05 5.41
CA THR A 46 -0.34 -2.95 5.79
C THR A 46 0.35 -2.31 4.58
N SER A 47 0.77 -3.11 3.60
CA SER A 47 1.30 -2.59 2.32
C SER A 47 0.29 -1.71 1.58
N ALA A 48 -0.98 -2.13 1.53
CA ALA A 48 -2.05 -1.36 0.92
C ALA A 48 -2.34 -0.05 1.67
N GLU A 49 -2.28 -0.08 3.00
CA GLU A 49 -2.41 1.10 3.85
C GLU A 49 -1.33 2.15 3.54
N PHE A 50 -0.06 1.74 3.47
CA PHE A 50 1.05 2.65 3.11
C PHE A 50 0.87 3.28 1.73
N ARG A 51 0.46 2.48 0.73
CA ARG A 51 0.17 3.00 -0.62
C ARG A 51 -0.99 4.01 -0.62
N THR A 52 -2.02 3.75 0.18
CA THR A 52 -3.18 4.64 0.33
C THR A 52 -2.78 5.96 1.00
N MET A 53 -1.98 5.90 2.06
CA MET A 53 -1.46 7.11 2.71
C MET A 53 -0.61 7.95 1.75
N ALA A 54 0.31 7.31 1.00
CA ALA A 54 1.11 7.99 -0.01
C ALA A 54 0.24 8.63 -1.12
N ALA A 55 -0.77 7.91 -1.61
CA ALA A 55 -1.72 8.44 -2.60
C ALA A 55 -2.49 9.66 -2.08
N MET A 56 -2.92 9.63 -0.82
CA MET A 56 -3.62 10.75 -0.18
C MET A 56 -2.71 11.98 -0.06
N MET A 57 -1.44 11.79 0.36
CA MET A 57 -0.46 12.88 0.45
C MET A 57 -0.10 13.46 -0.92
N ALA A 58 0.02 12.64 -1.96
CA ALA A 58 0.23 13.11 -3.32
C ALA A 58 -0.98 13.90 -3.83
N SER A 59 -2.20 13.43 -3.55
CA SER A 59 -3.45 14.09 -3.93
C SER A 59 -3.61 15.45 -3.24
N ASP A 60 -3.27 15.55 -1.96
CA ASP A 60 -3.23 16.83 -1.22
C ASP A 60 -2.28 17.84 -1.89
N LEU A 61 -1.07 17.40 -2.24
CA LEU A 61 -0.10 18.27 -2.91
C LEU A 61 -0.58 18.72 -4.30
N ILE A 62 -1.13 17.80 -5.09
CA ILE A 62 -1.73 18.11 -6.39
C ILE A 62 -2.83 19.16 -6.21
N GLY A 63 -3.73 18.97 -5.24
CA GLY A 63 -4.80 19.92 -4.92
C GLY A 63 -4.26 21.32 -4.59
N ARG A 64 -3.20 21.41 -3.79
CA ARG A 64 -2.53 22.70 -3.50
C ARG A 64 -1.96 23.36 -4.75
N MET A 65 -1.33 22.58 -5.62
CA MET A 65 -0.79 23.09 -6.88
C MET A 65 -1.89 23.64 -7.80
N TRP A 66 -3.06 22.98 -7.87
CA TRP A 66 -4.22 23.46 -8.63
C TRP A 66 -4.81 24.78 -8.12
N MET A 67 -4.67 25.06 -6.81
CA MET A 67 -5.13 26.30 -6.19
C MET A 67 -4.07 27.42 -6.28
N SER A 68 -2.85 27.11 -6.69
CA SER A 68 -1.74 28.06 -6.85
C SER A 68 -1.62 28.54 -8.31
N ASP A 69 -0.72 29.50 -8.56
CA ASP A 69 -0.33 29.83 -9.93
C ASP A 69 0.35 28.61 -10.59
N ARG A 70 -0.27 28.14 -11.69
CA ARG A 70 0.09 26.92 -12.41
C ARG A 70 1.21 27.11 -13.44
N SER A 71 1.77 28.32 -13.52
CA SER A 71 2.99 28.58 -14.27
C SER A 71 4.13 27.67 -13.80
N TYR A 72 4.84 27.08 -14.76
CA TYR A 72 5.98 26.21 -14.50
C TYR A 72 6.99 26.83 -13.53
N THR A 73 7.31 28.12 -13.70
CA THR A 73 8.28 28.83 -12.87
C THR A 73 7.82 28.93 -11.41
N THR A 74 6.55 29.25 -11.20
CA THR A 74 5.97 29.43 -9.87
C THR A 74 5.82 28.09 -9.15
N LEU A 75 5.35 27.07 -9.85
CA LEU A 75 5.23 25.71 -9.34
C LEU A 75 6.60 25.12 -8.96
N GLN A 76 7.60 25.25 -9.83
CA GLN A 76 8.94 24.77 -9.57
C GLN A 76 9.59 25.48 -8.38
N ALA A 77 9.48 26.80 -8.29
CA ALA A 77 10.03 27.57 -7.17
C ALA A 77 9.35 27.22 -5.83
N THR A 78 8.04 26.95 -5.85
CA THR A 78 7.24 26.76 -4.63
C THR A 78 7.23 25.31 -4.13
N TYR A 79 7.12 24.35 -5.06
CA TYR A 79 6.88 22.94 -4.76
C TYR A 79 7.99 22.00 -5.27
N GLY A 80 8.97 22.50 -6.02
CA GLY A 80 10.08 21.67 -6.52
C GLY A 80 10.99 21.22 -5.38
N SER A 81 11.28 19.92 -5.30
CA SER A 81 12.13 19.36 -4.24
C SER A 81 13.58 19.83 -4.33
N ALA A 82 14.09 20.16 -5.51
CA ALA A 82 15.42 20.75 -5.66
C ALA A 82 15.47 22.20 -5.14
N ASN A 83 14.35 22.92 -5.23
CA ASN A 83 14.24 24.33 -4.87
C ASN A 83 13.97 24.56 -3.38
N GLN A 84 13.53 23.51 -2.66
CA GLN A 84 13.19 23.58 -1.23
C GLN A 84 12.20 24.71 -0.91
N GLY A 85 11.26 24.98 -1.84
CA GLY A 85 10.26 26.03 -1.68
C GLY A 85 9.34 25.78 -0.48
N GLY A 86 8.76 26.84 0.07
CA GLY A 86 7.94 26.75 1.28
C GLY A 86 6.77 25.77 1.17
N GLY A 87 6.16 25.67 -0.03
CA GLY A 87 5.09 24.70 -0.31
C GLY A 87 5.56 23.25 -0.25
N TYR A 88 6.72 22.96 -0.85
CA TYR A 88 7.37 21.65 -0.75
C TYR A 88 7.75 21.31 0.68
N VAL A 89 8.41 22.23 1.40
CA VAL A 89 8.88 21.98 2.77
C VAL A 89 7.71 21.69 3.71
N ALA A 90 6.64 22.48 3.62
CA ALA A 90 5.43 22.25 4.42
C ALA A 90 4.80 20.87 4.12
N TRP A 91 4.65 20.53 2.85
CA TRP A 91 4.11 19.23 2.45
C TRP A 91 5.03 18.06 2.84
N LYS A 92 6.34 18.20 2.65
CA LYS A 92 7.33 17.20 3.08
C LYS A 92 7.21 16.91 4.57
N ASN A 93 7.05 17.96 5.40
CA ASN A 93 6.86 17.77 6.83
C ASN A 93 5.59 16.95 7.14
N MET A 94 4.49 17.19 6.41
CA MET A 94 3.28 16.37 6.53
C MET A 94 3.52 14.91 6.12
N VAL A 95 4.27 14.66 5.05
CA VAL A 95 4.66 13.30 4.64
C VAL A 95 5.51 12.64 5.74
N THR A 96 6.46 13.34 6.32
CA THR A 96 7.30 12.78 7.40
C THR A 96 6.52 12.50 8.68
N SER A 97 5.41 13.20 8.92
CA SER A 97 4.53 12.98 10.08
C SER A 97 3.34 12.04 9.77
N SER A 98 3.25 11.48 8.56
CA SER A 98 2.08 10.71 8.11
C SER A 98 1.97 9.31 8.71
N GLY A 99 3.04 8.80 9.33
CA GLY A 99 3.13 7.41 9.79
C GLY A 99 3.75 6.46 8.75
N LEU A 100 4.16 6.96 7.58
CA LEU A 100 4.94 6.19 6.62
C LEU A 100 6.30 5.76 7.21
N PRO A 101 6.65 4.46 7.17
CA PRO A 101 7.92 3.97 7.69
C PRO A 101 9.12 4.61 7.00
N GLN A 102 10.06 5.11 7.80
CA GLN A 102 11.33 5.72 7.33
C GLN A 102 11.16 6.96 6.42
N ALA A 103 10.00 7.62 6.42
CA ALA A 103 9.76 8.81 5.60
C ALA A 103 10.72 9.98 5.92
N SER A 104 11.21 10.08 7.15
CA SER A 104 12.19 11.10 7.56
C SER A 104 13.58 10.91 6.93
N SER A 105 13.98 9.66 6.65
CA SER A 105 15.24 9.32 5.98
C SER A 105 15.10 9.18 4.46
N LEU A 106 13.87 9.13 3.95
CA LEU A 106 13.55 8.96 2.54
C LEU A 106 12.69 10.14 2.07
N PRO A 107 13.30 11.31 1.83
CA PRO A 107 12.53 12.52 1.50
C PRO A 107 11.77 12.33 0.18
N PRO A 108 10.49 12.72 0.10
CA PRO A 108 9.73 12.68 -1.13
C PRO A 108 10.31 13.66 -2.16
N THR A 109 10.16 13.34 -3.44
CA THR A 109 10.67 14.13 -4.56
C THR A 109 9.52 14.71 -5.38
N VAL A 110 9.67 15.95 -5.82
CA VAL A 110 8.69 16.65 -6.66
C VAL A 110 9.44 17.35 -7.78
N THR A 111 9.24 16.89 -9.01
CA THR A 111 9.86 17.47 -10.20
C THR A 111 8.81 18.03 -11.14
N PHE A 112 9.23 19.01 -11.95
CA PHE A 112 8.38 19.64 -12.94
C PHE A 112 9.04 19.58 -14.31
N THR A 113 8.23 19.33 -15.33
CA THR A 113 8.63 19.46 -16.73
C THR A 113 7.60 20.33 -17.46
N THR A 114 8.04 21.02 -18.51
CA THR A 114 7.12 21.68 -19.44
C THR A 114 6.65 20.68 -20.48
N VAL A 115 5.37 20.73 -20.80
CA VAL A 115 4.75 19.95 -21.87
C VAL A 115 4.28 20.92 -22.92
N GLY A 116 4.86 20.81 -24.12
CA GLY A 116 4.47 21.63 -25.26
C GLY A 116 2.99 21.47 -25.57
N GLY A 117 2.29 22.59 -25.76
CA GLY A 117 0.93 22.52 -26.26
C GLY A 117 0.92 22.12 -27.74
N GLY A 118 -0.10 21.38 -28.18
CA GLY A 118 -0.30 21.11 -29.60
C GLY A 118 -0.96 22.29 -30.32
N GLY A 119 -0.50 22.62 -31.54
CA GLY A 119 -1.09 23.65 -32.41
C GLY A 119 -0.30 24.96 -32.48
N THR A 120 -0.80 25.91 -33.28
CA THR A 120 -0.10 27.17 -33.64
C THR A 120 -0.19 28.29 -32.59
N ALA A 121 -0.96 28.09 -31.51
CA ALA A 121 -1.12 29.06 -30.40
C ALA A 121 -1.06 28.37 -29.03
N ALA A 122 -0.25 27.31 -28.92
CA ALA A 122 -0.34 26.41 -27.79
C ALA A 122 0.46 26.93 -26.59
N VAL A 123 -0.21 27.07 -25.44
CA VAL A 123 0.45 27.44 -24.18
C VAL A 123 1.04 26.17 -23.55
N ASN A 124 2.29 26.26 -23.11
CA ASN A 124 2.95 25.14 -22.42
C ASN A 124 2.21 24.82 -21.11
N SER A 125 1.98 23.53 -20.87
CA SER A 125 1.45 23.03 -19.59
C SER A 125 2.60 22.60 -18.68
N SER A 126 2.36 22.62 -17.37
CA SER A 126 3.32 22.14 -16.37
C SER A 126 2.95 20.71 -15.98
N GLN A 127 3.87 19.75 -16.09
CA GLN A 127 3.67 18.40 -15.56
C GLN A 127 4.45 18.26 -14.25
N ALA A 128 3.72 18.05 -13.16
CA ALA A 128 4.29 17.68 -11.87
C ALA A 128 4.45 16.16 -11.77
N THR A 129 5.59 15.69 -11.30
CA THR A 129 5.84 14.29 -10.93
C THR A 129 6.19 14.23 -9.45
N ILE A 130 5.34 13.57 -8.66
CA ILE A 130 5.46 13.44 -7.22
C ILE A 130 5.84 12.00 -6.93
N THR A 131 6.92 11.80 -6.17
CA THR A 131 7.38 10.48 -5.72
C THR A 131 7.49 10.46 -4.21
N ILE A 132 6.78 9.55 -3.57
CA ILE A 132 6.81 9.34 -2.12
C ILE A 132 7.44 7.97 -1.85
N PHE A 133 8.33 7.91 -0.87
CA PHE A 133 9.09 6.72 -0.53
C PHE A 133 8.79 6.25 0.88
N TRP A 134 8.85 4.94 1.10
CA TRP A 134 8.82 4.34 2.44
C TRP A 134 9.58 3.02 2.44
N LYS A 135 10.04 2.57 3.60
CA LYS A 135 10.65 1.26 3.77
C LYS A 135 10.11 0.60 5.03
N ALA A 136 9.26 -0.40 4.84
CA ALA A 136 8.62 -1.08 5.96
C ALA A 136 9.66 -1.84 6.81
N PRO A 137 9.40 -2.02 8.12
CA PRO A 137 10.30 -2.80 8.97
C PRO A 137 10.46 -4.23 8.44
N GLY A 138 11.70 -4.65 8.19
CA GLY A 138 12.03 -5.98 7.68
C GLY A 138 12.05 -6.10 6.16
N ASP A 139 11.66 -5.07 5.41
CA ASP A 139 11.82 -5.06 3.95
C ASP A 139 13.27 -4.77 3.57
N ALA A 140 13.76 -5.48 2.53
CA ALA A 140 15.08 -5.23 1.96
C ALA A 140 15.07 -3.95 1.10
N ASP A 141 14.00 -3.76 0.33
CA ASP A 141 13.88 -2.71 -0.68
C ASP A 141 13.08 -1.50 -0.20
N VAL A 142 13.33 -0.35 -0.84
CA VAL A 142 12.54 0.86 -0.67
C VAL A 142 11.34 0.80 -1.61
N HIS A 143 10.15 1.08 -1.08
CA HIS A 143 8.95 1.21 -1.87
C HIS A 143 8.73 2.66 -2.29
N GLN A 144 8.02 2.82 -3.41
CA GLN A 144 7.64 4.14 -3.92
C GLN A 144 6.22 4.17 -4.44
N TYR A 145 5.62 5.35 -4.34
CA TYR A 145 4.38 5.72 -4.99
C TYR A 145 4.63 6.94 -5.86
N VAL A 146 4.23 6.87 -7.13
CA VAL A 146 4.42 7.94 -8.11
C VAL A 146 3.06 8.43 -8.60
N ALA A 147 2.85 9.74 -8.53
CA ALA A 147 1.70 10.41 -9.13
C ALA A 147 2.18 11.50 -10.10
N THR A 148 1.47 11.63 -11.22
CA THR A 148 1.72 12.70 -12.19
C THR A 148 0.47 13.54 -12.38
N ALA A 149 0.65 14.86 -12.51
CA ALA A 149 -0.44 15.79 -12.76
C ALA A 149 -0.02 16.81 -13.82
N GLN A 150 -0.80 16.94 -14.88
CA GLN A 150 -0.63 18.00 -15.86
C GLN A 150 -1.53 19.18 -15.52
N MET A 151 -0.92 20.34 -15.35
CA MET A 151 -1.57 21.59 -15.04
C MET A 151 -1.51 22.49 -16.25
N LYS A 152 -2.68 22.79 -16.80
CA LYS A 152 -2.82 23.84 -17.80
C LYS A 152 -2.75 25.20 -17.09
N PRO A 153 -2.07 26.19 -17.67
CA PRO A 153 -2.00 27.54 -17.10
C PRO A 153 -3.40 28.13 -16.89
#